data_AF-A0A4Q6BGT9-F1
#
_entry.id   AF-A0A4Q6BGT9-F1
#
_cell.length_a   1.000
_cell.length_b   1.000
_cell.length_c   1.000
_cell.angle_alpha   90.00
_cell.angle_beta   90.00
_cell.angle_gamma   90.00
#
_symmetry.space_group_name_H-M   'P 1'
#
loop_
_entity.id
_entity.type
_entity.pdbx_description
1 polymer ?
#
loop_
_entity_poly.entity_id
_entity_poly.type
_entity_poly.pdbx_seq_one_letter_code
_entity_poly.pdbx_strand_id
1 'polypeptide(L)'
;MKRMIKLTHTKLLSFLCLLLAVTVLSSCKKDKDERTSQIQLLSYGPTGAMHGDTLRFFGTNLDKVTEVQFTGPSAVVKQSEFKKQDWEELLLIVPEAAERGYVTLKTPQGDIVTKTMLNLSVESTVTQVSGPARPGETVTLTGNYLNWVKSVTFNKNLVVSSFVSQSINKLEVTIPETAQTGRLMIAFGGTDSSATETDTLWVKLPTTTGMTPATVKPGNNLTITGTDLDLARKVIFTGVATPVTTFVSQSATQIVVAVPVTAKKGKLILEAASGVQTTSAADLDMVLPMATNVTPASVNLNGDVTITGTNLDLVRKVIFSGVAPAVTTFVSQSATQIVVKAPAGARKGKITIEAASGVQTQSTGEISVVLPTITSFSPSPVTPGTNLTINGTRLDMVTSVIFQNAPAVNSFVSKSASQIVVKVPAGVLNGKVTLGISNPTDTVQSAQSLEIAGAAPPPTLAVPIYLDEVKNWSGWNGGWGGTKVMDNADPVREGTKSIKINYNAGADYGSPFQLGAGNLSVGTNTTFKLSIYGAPGSNGKAIQVKLNGNSGP
;
A
#
# COMPACT_ATOMS: atom_id res chain seq x y z
N MET A 1 7.04 76.98 -29.17
CA MET A 1 6.47 77.71 -27.99
C MET A 1 6.55 76.77 -26.78
N LYS A 2 7.12 77.06 -25.62
CA LYS A 2 7.93 78.17 -25.11
C LYS A 2 8.79 77.56 -23.96
N ARG A 3 10.10 77.48 -24.24
CA ARG A 3 11.33 77.38 -23.41
C ARG A 3 11.38 76.61 -22.08
N MET A 4 12.22 75.56 -22.09
CA MET A 4 13.11 75.10 -21.00
C MET A 4 13.99 76.23 -20.43
N ILE A 5 14.46 76.09 -19.18
CA ILE A 5 15.87 76.29 -18.76
C ILE A 5 16.08 75.67 -17.35
N LYS A 6 17.07 74.77 -17.26
CA LYS A 6 17.77 74.35 -16.03
C LYS A 6 18.89 75.35 -15.72
N LEU A 7 19.20 75.61 -14.44
CA LEU A 7 20.53 76.08 -13.97
C LEU A 7 20.60 75.71 -12.46
N THR A 8 21.41 74.81 -11.90
CA THR A 8 22.88 74.61 -11.83
C THR A 8 23.70 75.81 -11.32
N HIS A 9 24.43 75.54 -10.22
CA HIS A 9 25.63 76.22 -9.68
C HIS A 9 25.53 77.04 -8.37
N THR A 10 25.69 76.28 -7.28
CA THR A 10 26.63 76.52 -6.17
C THR A 10 27.83 77.40 -6.54
N LYS A 11 27.78 78.69 -6.17
CA LYS A 11 28.90 79.62 -5.83
C LYS A 11 28.41 81.09 -5.90
N LEU A 12 27.30 81.39 -5.23
CA LEU A 12 26.82 82.76 -5.00
C LEU A 12 26.43 82.92 -3.52
N LEU A 13 27.34 82.46 -2.64
CA LEU A 13 27.17 82.37 -1.18
C LEU A 13 28.28 83.08 -0.41
N SER A 14 29.01 84.06 -0.95
CA SER A 14 30.20 84.55 -0.20
C SER A 14 30.62 86.01 -0.31
N PHE A 15 29.91 86.92 -1.01
CA PHE A 15 30.54 88.22 -1.28
C PHE A 15 29.61 89.43 -1.48
N LEU A 16 28.61 89.66 -0.62
CA LEU A 16 27.92 90.98 -0.67
C LEU A 16 27.41 91.60 0.64
N CYS A 17 27.68 91.09 1.84
CA CYS A 17 27.35 91.88 3.04
C CYS A 17 28.27 91.63 4.25
N LEU A 18 29.53 91.32 4.00
CA LEU A 18 30.62 91.44 4.97
C LEU A 18 31.35 92.78 4.72
N LEU A 19 30.73 93.89 5.12
CA LEU A 19 31.33 95.17 5.58
C LEU A 19 30.29 96.31 5.50
N LEU A 20 29.38 96.36 6.46
CA LEU A 20 29.06 97.63 7.11
C LEU A 20 29.09 97.37 8.60
N ALA A 21 30.25 97.64 9.17
CA ALA A 21 30.54 97.48 10.58
C ALA A 21 29.94 98.64 11.37
N VAL A 22 29.59 98.34 12.63
CA VAL A 22 29.44 99.28 13.75
C VAL A 22 28.24 100.23 13.67
N THR A 23 27.16 99.86 14.36
CA THR A 23 26.62 100.61 15.52
C THR A 23 25.31 100.00 16.04
N VAL A 24 25.15 100.06 17.36
CA VAL A 24 23.96 99.76 18.18
C VAL A 24 23.61 98.27 18.41
N LEU A 25 24.39 97.64 19.29
CA LEU A 25 23.86 96.63 20.22
C LEU A 25 22.82 97.30 21.13
N SER A 26 21.55 97.33 20.72
CA SER A 26 20.44 97.43 21.67
C SER A 26 19.98 96.01 21.98
N SER A 27 20.48 95.53 23.11
CA SER A 27 19.90 94.43 23.87
C SER A 27 18.40 94.66 23.99
N CYS A 28 17.59 93.88 23.25
CA CYS A 28 16.19 93.70 23.59
C CYS A 28 16.18 93.03 24.96
N LYS A 29 16.00 93.85 26.01
CA LYS A 29 15.62 93.37 27.33
C LYS A 29 14.41 92.46 27.12
N LYS A 30 14.58 91.19 27.47
CA LYS A 30 13.52 90.22 27.63
C LYS A 30 12.48 90.85 28.56
N ASP A 31 11.35 91.28 27.99
CA ASP A 31 10.21 91.71 28.76
C ASP A 31 9.84 90.59 29.73
N LYS A 32 9.50 90.96 30.97
CA LYS A 32 9.10 90.01 32.00
C LYS A 32 7.78 89.39 31.54
N ASP A 33 7.85 88.18 30.98
CA ASP A 33 6.68 87.36 30.72
C ASP A 33 5.79 87.32 31.98
N GLU A 34 4.53 87.74 31.84
CA GLU A 34 3.53 87.51 32.88
C GLU A 34 3.44 86.01 33.11
N ARG A 35 4.02 85.55 34.22
CA ARG A 35 3.99 84.15 34.62
C ARG A 35 2.53 83.77 34.91
N THR A 36 1.90 83.08 33.97
CA THR A 36 0.56 82.49 34.12
C THR A 36 0.48 81.61 35.37
N SER A 37 -0.64 81.63 36.10
CA SER A 37 -0.82 80.78 37.29
C SER A 37 -1.19 79.33 36.96
N GLN A 38 -1.43 79.01 35.68
CA GLN A 38 -1.89 77.69 35.25
C GLN A 38 -0.73 76.72 35.08
N ILE A 39 -0.88 75.50 35.58
CA ILE A 39 0.06 74.40 35.32
C ILE A 39 -0.32 73.75 33.99
N GLN A 40 0.60 73.72 33.02
CA GLN A 40 0.35 73.13 31.71
C GLN A 40 1.52 72.27 31.25
N LEU A 41 1.22 71.07 30.73
CA LEU A 41 2.15 70.23 29.99
C LEU A 41 1.99 70.51 28.49
N LEU A 42 3.07 70.93 27.83
CA LEU A 42 3.08 71.24 26.39
C LEU A 42 3.57 70.04 25.57
N SER A 43 4.65 69.39 26.00
CA SER A 43 5.21 68.21 25.34
C SER A 43 6.02 67.36 26.31
N TYR A 44 6.26 66.10 25.95
CA TYR A 44 7.16 65.21 26.68
C TYR A 44 7.81 64.19 25.73
N GLY A 45 8.97 63.66 26.09
CA GLY A 45 9.68 62.67 25.28
C GLY A 45 11.11 62.38 25.76
N PRO A 46 11.88 61.57 25.02
CA PRO A 46 11.52 60.99 23.72
C PRO A 46 10.49 59.85 23.83
N THR A 47 9.71 59.63 22.77
CA THR A 47 8.95 58.39 22.58
C THR A 47 9.92 57.26 22.19
N GLY A 48 9.74 56.05 22.72
CA GLY A 48 10.70 54.96 22.55
C GLY A 48 11.85 54.96 23.56
N ALA A 49 11.75 55.75 24.64
CA ALA A 49 12.67 55.68 25.76
C ALA A 49 12.70 54.26 26.35
N MET A 50 13.86 53.82 26.84
CA MET A 50 14.04 52.59 27.59
C MET A 50 13.82 52.84 29.09
N HIS A 51 13.61 51.77 29.84
CA HIS A 51 13.70 51.84 31.30
C HIS A 51 15.09 52.33 31.72
N GLY A 52 15.16 53.24 32.68
CA GLY A 52 16.43 53.88 33.06
C GLY A 52 16.81 55.11 32.23
N ASP A 53 16.15 55.37 31.10
CA ASP A 53 16.37 56.59 30.31
C ASP A 53 15.78 57.82 30.99
N THR A 54 16.33 58.98 30.63
CA THR A 54 15.81 60.26 31.12
C THR A 54 14.67 60.74 30.23
N LEU A 55 13.46 60.82 30.80
CA LEU A 55 12.30 61.40 30.16
C LEU A 55 12.20 62.89 30.50
N ARG A 56 11.89 63.70 29.51
CA ARG A 56 11.85 65.16 29.59
C ARG A 56 10.44 65.65 29.32
N PHE A 57 9.93 66.50 30.20
CA PHE A 57 8.63 67.16 30.10
C PHE A 57 8.86 68.67 29.98
N PHE A 58 8.13 69.29 29.05
CA PHE A 58 8.16 70.73 28.80
C PHE A 58 6.79 71.34 29.03
N GLY A 59 6.75 72.48 29.71
CA GLY A 59 5.49 73.07 30.16
C GLY A 59 5.64 74.43 30.81
N THR A 60 4.65 74.79 31.62
CA THR A 60 4.65 75.97 32.49
C THR A 60 4.24 75.56 33.91
N ASN A 61 4.82 76.20 34.93
CA ASN A 61 4.68 75.82 36.35
C ASN A 61 5.03 74.34 36.64
N LEU A 62 5.97 73.73 35.92
CA LEU A 62 6.34 72.32 36.17
C LEU A 62 7.04 72.12 37.53
N ASP A 63 7.51 73.20 38.16
CA ASP A 63 8.02 73.21 39.54
C ASP A 63 6.97 72.87 40.60
N LYS A 64 5.68 72.84 40.23
CA LYS A 64 4.56 72.46 41.10
C LYS A 64 4.16 70.99 41.00
N VAL A 65 4.79 70.20 40.12
CA VAL A 65 4.53 68.76 40.00
C VAL A 65 5.08 68.05 41.24
N THR A 66 4.26 67.26 41.91
CA THR A 66 4.63 66.55 43.15
C THR A 66 4.94 65.06 42.92
N GLU A 67 4.47 64.51 41.81
CA GLU A 67 4.64 63.10 41.47
C GLU A 67 4.35 62.89 39.98
N VAL A 68 5.03 61.93 39.37
CA VAL A 68 4.71 61.45 38.03
C VAL A 68 4.37 59.96 38.10
N GLN A 69 3.12 59.64 37.74
CA GLN A 69 2.60 58.29 37.68
C GLN A 69 2.64 57.78 36.24
N PHE A 70 3.33 56.67 36.01
CA PHE A 70 3.30 55.93 34.76
C PHE A 70 2.21 54.85 34.79
N THR A 71 1.83 54.34 33.63
CA THR A 71 1.06 53.10 33.55
C THR A 71 1.92 51.95 34.10
N GLY A 72 1.35 51.00 34.83
CA GLY A 72 2.07 49.84 35.42
C GLY A 72 1.99 49.79 36.97
N PRO A 73 2.03 48.59 37.58
CA PRO A 73 1.93 48.45 39.04
C PRO A 73 3.13 49.13 39.73
N SER A 74 2.85 50.08 40.64
CA SER A 74 3.90 50.81 41.38
C SER A 74 4.87 51.62 40.51
N ALA A 75 4.49 51.99 39.29
CA ALA A 75 5.31 52.78 38.37
C ALA A 75 5.24 54.29 38.69
N VAL A 76 5.73 54.68 39.86
CA VAL A 76 5.64 56.04 40.40
C VAL A 76 7.03 56.65 40.56
N VAL A 77 7.19 57.90 40.16
CA VAL A 77 8.38 58.71 40.44
C VAL A 77 7.97 59.88 41.31
N LYS A 78 8.49 59.93 42.55
CA LYS A 78 8.19 60.99 43.51
C LYS A 78 9.01 62.24 43.20
N GLN A 79 8.56 63.40 43.68
CA GLN A 79 9.26 64.67 43.47
C GLN A 79 10.75 64.64 43.85
N SER A 80 11.10 63.93 44.93
CA SER A 80 12.49 63.77 45.39
C SER A 80 13.39 63.01 44.42
N GLU A 81 12.82 62.28 43.46
CA GLU A 81 13.53 61.43 42.50
C GLU A 81 13.67 62.11 41.12
N PHE A 82 13.16 63.33 40.98
CA PHE A 82 13.32 64.11 39.76
C PHE A 82 14.78 64.52 39.59
N LYS A 83 15.33 64.26 38.40
CA LYS A 83 16.70 64.66 38.04
C LYS A 83 16.84 66.17 37.89
N LYS A 84 15.77 66.84 37.45
CA LYS A 84 15.69 68.29 37.32
C LYS A 84 14.23 68.68 37.41
N GLN A 85 13.93 69.75 38.12
CA GLN A 85 12.61 70.34 38.14
C GLN A 85 12.75 71.85 38.21
N ASP A 86 12.26 72.54 37.19
CA ASP A 86 12.13 73.99 37.15
C ASP A 86 10.77 74.37 36.53
N TRP A 87 10.57 75.67 36.32
CA TRP A 87 9.31 76.22 35.83
C TRP A 87 8.91 75.70 34.42
N GLU A 88 9.87 75.47 33.53
CA GLU A 88 9.62 75.09 32.13
C GLU A 88 9.89 73.61 31.86
N GLU A 89 10.71 72.97 32.70
CA GLU A 89 11.28 71.66 32.44
C GLU A 89 11.25 70.75 33.67
N LEU A 90 10.84 69.50 33.45
CA LEU A 90 10.95 68.41 34.40
C LEU A 90 11.68 67.23 33.75
N LEU A 91 12.74 66.75 34.39
CA LEU A 91 13.51 65.56 34.00
C LEU A 91 13.40 64.48 35.07
N LEU A 92 13.17 63.25 34.66
CA LEU A 92 13.12 62.10 35.55
C LEU A 92 13.59 60.83 34.82
N ILE A 93 13.81 59.77 35.58
CA ILE A 93 14.10 58.44 35.02
C ILE A 93 12.81 57.68 34.79
N VAL A 94 12.69 57.01 33.64
CA VAL A 94 11.60 56.06 33.39
C VAL A 94 11.74 54.88 34.36
N PRO A 95 10.78 54.65 35.28
CA PRO A 95 10.89 53.58 36.27
C PRO A 95 10.79 52.21 35.60
N GLU A 96 11.42 51.19 36.19
CA GLU A 96 11.44 49.81 35.67
C GLU A 96 10.03 49.20 35.55
N ALA A 97 9.11 49.59 36.45
CA ALA A 97 7.73 49.14 36.42
C ALA A 97 6.84 49.85 35.37
N ALA A 98 7.37 50.84 34.63
CA ALA A 98 6.59 51.57 33.64
C ALA A 98 6.12 50.68 32.48
N GLU A 99 4.85 50.73 32.15
CA GLU A 99 4.25 50.04 31.02
C GLU A 99 3.83 51.02 29.94
N ARG A 100 3.49 50.50 28.77
CA ARG A 100 2.91 51.32 27.70
C ARG A 100 1.60 51.92 28.18
N GLY A 101 1.49 53.24 28.13
CA GLY A 101 0.24 53.93 28.44
C GLY A 101 0.43 55.41 28.69
N TYR A 102 -0.58 56.04 29.29
CA TYR A 102 -0.51 57.46 29.61
C TYR A 102 0.34 57.71 30.85
N VAL A 103 0.95 58.89 30.89
CA VAL A 103 1.70 59.39 32.05
C VAL A 103 0.87 60.49 32.69
N THR A 104 0.80 60.50 34.02
CA THR A 104 0.01 61.47 34.78
C THR A 104 0.90 62.27 35.70
N LEU A 105 0.92 63.59 35.53
CA LEU A 105 1.60 64.52 36.43
C LEU A 105 0.62 64.91 37.53
N LYS A 106 0.95 64.62 38.78
CA LYS A 106 0.18 65.04 39.95
C LYS A 106 0.53 66.48 40.30
N THR A 107 -0.48 67.33 40.41
CA THR A 107 -0.30 68.75 40.74
C THR A 107 -1.34 69.22 41.75
N PRO A 108 -1.08 70.32 42.50
CA PRO A 108 -2.06 70.92 43.41
C PRO A 108 -3.35 71.40 42.71
N GLN A 109 -3.31 71.64 41.40
CA GLN A 109 -4.47 72.09 40.61
C GLN A 109 -5.24 70.92 39.95
N GLY A 110 -4.86 69.68 40.26
CA GLY A 110 -5.41 68.47 39.66
C GLY A 110 -4.40 67.72 38.80
N ASP A 111 -4.80 66.53 38.35
CA ASP A 111 -3.96 65.64 37.55
C ASP A 111 -3.89 66.09 36.09
N ILE A 112 -2.69 66.08 35.52
CA ILE A 112 -2.46 66.33 34.09
C ILE A 112 -2.06 65.01 33.43
N VAL A 113 -2.96 64.42 32.65
CA VAL A 113 -2.71 63.21 31.86
C VAL A 113 -2.13 63.58 30.51
N THR A 114 -1.08 62.89 30.06
CA THR A 114 -0.51 63.10 28.72
C THR A 114 -1.55 62.85 27.62
N LYS A 115 -1.47 63.61 26.52
CA LYS A 115 -2.37 63.41 25.37
C LYS A 115 -1.99 62.22 24.50
N THR A 116 -0.70 61.89 24.45
CA THR A 116 -0.16 60.70 23.79
C THR A 116 0.20 59.65 24.83
N MET A 117 0.16 58.38 24.42
CA MET A 117 0.71 57.30 25.24
C MET A 117 2.23 57.30 25.13
N LEU A 118 2.92 57.15 26.25
CA LEU A 118 4.32 56.75 26.27
C LEU A 118 4.40 55.31 25.77
N ASN A 119 5.12 55.10 24.68
CA ASN A 119 5.52 53.79 24.23
C ASN A 119 7.01 53.63 24.52
N LEU A 120 7.38 52.54 25.18
CA LEU A 120 8.75 52.26 25.61
C LEU A 120 9.42 51.30 24.62
N SER A 121 10.73 51.46 24.47
CA SER A 121 11.58 50.44 23.86
C SER A 121 12.04 49.51 24.99
N VAL A 122 11.75 48.21 24.86
CA VAL A 122 11.99 47.25 25.94
C VAL A 122 12.73 46.05 25.36
N GLU A 123 13.96 45.84 25.82
CA GLU A 123 14.76 44.67 25.47
C GLU A 123 14.30 43.46 26.32
N SER A 124 13.24 42.81 25.85
CA SER A 124 12.67 41.65 26.52
C SER A 124 13.47 40.40 26.20
N THR A 125 13.73 39.57 27.22
CA THR A 125 14.51 38.34 27.05
C THR A 125 13.79 37.17 27.69
N VAL A 126 13.91 35.98 27.06
CA VAL A 126 13.57 34.71 27.69
C VAL A 126 14.87 33.95 27.90
N THR A 127 15.19 33.67 29.15
CA THR A 127 16.42 32.97 29.54
C THR A 127 16.20 31.49 29.78
N GLN A 128 14.97 31.09 30.11
CA GLN A 128 14.65 29.69 30.40
C GLN A 128 13.22 29.35 30.02
N VAL A 129 13.03 28.15 29.49
CA VAL A 129 11.75 27.47 29.36
C VAL A 129 11.77 26.26 30.28
N SER A 130 10.74 26.07 31.10
CA SER A 130 10.63 24.90 31.98
C SER A 130 10.65 23.59 31.18
N GLY A 131 11.13 22.52 31.80
CA GLY A 131 11.43 21.24 31.16
C GLY A 131 10.24 20.49 30.54
N PRO A 132 10.42 19.18 30.24
CA PRO A 132 9.42 18.42 29.51
C PRO A 132 8.05 18.42 30.21
N ALA A 133 7.03 18.84 29.47
CA ALA A 133 5.69 19.04 30.00
C ALA A 133 4.64 18.37 29.12
N ARG A 134 3.50 18.04 29.72
CA ARG A 134 2.38 17.40 29.02
C ARG A 134 1.49 18.47 28.39
N PRO A 135 0.80 18.17 27.26
CA PRO A 135 -0.26 19.04 26.78
C PRO A 135 -1.31 19.30 27.86
N GLY A 136 -1.79 20.54 27.97
CA GLY A 136 -2.70 21.01 29.02
C GLY A 136 -2.01 21.43 30.33
N GLU A 137 -0.74 21.06 30.56
CA GLU A 137 0.04 21.60 31.68
C GLU A 137 0.50 23.03 31.41
N THR A 138 0.97 23.69 32.47
CA THR A 138 1.52 25.05 32.39
C THR A 138 3.03 24.98 32.17
N VAL A 139 3.51 25.62 31.11
CA VAL A 139 4.93 25.90 30.88
C VAL A 139 5.29 27.24 31.52
N THR A 140 6.41 27.30 32.25
CA THR A 140 6.96 28.53 32.82
C THR A 140 8.11 29.02 31.96
N LEU A 141 8.06 30.30 31.57
CA LEU A 141 9.17 31.02 30.96
C LEU A 141 9.73 32.00 31.99
N THR A 142 11.05 32.02 32.12
CA THR A 142 11.77 32.98 32.98
C THR A 142 12.59 33.91 32.10
N GLY A 143 12.70 35.17 32.49
CA GLY A 143 13.35 36.19 31.69
C GLY A 143 13.24 37.58 32.28
N ASN A 144 13.39 38.61 31.45
CA ASN A 144 13.18 40.02 31.82
C ASN A 144 12.12 40.65 30.91
N TYR A 145 11.33 41.54 31.50
CA TYR A 145 10.20 42.24 30.88
C TYR A 145 9.14 41.32 30.25
N LEU A 146 8.88 40.16 30.87
CA LEU A 146 7.89 39.20 30.38
C LEU A 146 6.42 39.70 30.50
N ASN A 147 6.17 40.76 31.26
CA ASN A 147 4.88 41.47 31.26
C ASN A 147 4.58 42.16 29.93
N TRP A 148 5.58 42.32 29.07
CA TRP A 148 5.41 42.86 27.72
C TRP A 148 5.14 41.79 26.65
N VAL A 149 5.07 40.51 27.00
CA VAL A 149 4.72 39.44 26.06
C VAL A 149 3.26 39.61 25.62
N LYS A 150 3.05 39.66 24.30
CA LYS A 150 1.73 39.75 23.66
C LYS A 150 1.20 38.38 23.26
N SER A 151 2.08 37.50 22.77
CA SER A 151 1.69 36.14 22.38
C SER A 151 2.88 35.20 22.38
N VAL A 152 2.60 33.94 22.70
CA VAL A 152 3.53 32.81 22.56
C VAL A 152 3.03 31.92 21.43
N THR A 153 3.84 31.76 20.40
CA THR A 153 3.54 30.90 19.26
C THR A 153 4.30 29.60 19.41
N PHE A 154 3.57 28.51 19.60
CA PHE A 154 4.11 27.16 19.56
C PHE A 154 4.30 26.73 18.09
N ASN A 155 5.04 25.63 17.89
CA ASN A 155 5.19 25.03 16.58
C ASN A 155 3.83 24.78 15.90
N LYS A 156 3.81 24.74 14.55
CA LYS A 156 2.58 24.72 13.73
C LYS A 156 1.70 25.97 13.86
N ASN A 157 2.29 27.13 14.19
CA ASN A 157 1.59 28.42 14.31
C ASN A 157 0.43 28.40 15.32
N LEU A 158 0.57 27.64 16.41
CA LEU A 158 -0.40 27.62 17.50
C LEU A 158 -0.14 28.82 18.41
N VAL A 159 -0.92 29.89 18.21
CA VAL A 159 -0.74 31.17 18.94
C VAL A 159 -1.56 31.18 20.22
N VAL A 160 -0.91 31.41 21.35
CA VAL A 160 -1.53 31.64 22.66
C VAL A 160 -1.30 33.08 23.08
N SER A 161 -2.39 33.79 23.40
CA SER A 161 -2.36 35.18 23.87
C SER A 161 -3.05 35.38 25.23
N SER A 162 -3.59 34.31 25.79
CA SER A 162 -4.10 34.28 27.17
C SER A 162 -3.13 33.48 28.02
N PHE A 163 -2.66 34.10 29.10
CA PHE A 163 -1.65 33.52 29.98
C PHE A 163 -2.26 33.16 31.33
N VAL A 164 -1.70 32.14 31.99
CA VAL A 164 -2.10 31.72 33.34
C VAL A 164 -1.67 32.78 34.35
N SER A 165 -0.43 33.25 34.22
CA SER A 165 0.09 34.40 34.96
C SER A 165 1.18 35.10 34.14
N GLN A 166 1.36 36.38 34.41
CA GLN A 166 2.31 37.23 33.69
C GLN A 166 2.88 38.28 34.65
N SER A 167 4.19 38.30 34.80
CA SER A 167 4.94 39.28 35.59
C SER A 167 6.18 39.75 34.81
N ILE A 168 6.92 40.71 35.36
CA ILE A 168 8.15 41.22 34.72
C ILE A 168 9.18 40.13 34.45
N ASN A 169 9.26 39.08 35.26
CA ASN A 169 10.32 38.07 35.19
C ASN A 169 9.83 36.64 34.99
N LYS A 170 8.51 36.44 34.95
CA LYS A 170 7.88 35.13 34.82
C LYS A 170 6.64 35.20 33.93
N LEU A 171 6.52 34.23 33.03
CA LEU A 171 5.32 34.02 32.23
C LEU A 171 4.89 32.56 32.34
N GLU A 172 3.62 32.32 32.64
CA GLU A 172 3.03 30.99 32.69
C GLU A 172 1.98 30.82 31.59
N VAL A 173 2.16 29.81 30.74
CA VAL A 173 1.34 29.58 29.55
C VAL A 173 0.84 28.14 29.55
N THR A 174 -0.44 27.92 29.28
CA THR A 174 -0.98 26.57 29.09
C THR A 174 -0.54 26.01 27.74
N ILE A 175 0.00 24.78 27.73
CA ILE A 175 0.43 24.11 26.50
C ILE A 175 -0.81 23.63 25.73
N PRO A 176 -1.03 24.07 24.47
CA PRO A 176 -2.16 23.60 23.66
C PRO A 176 -2.16 22.08 23.49
N GLU A 177 -3.34 21.45 23.43
CA GLU A 177 -3.48 19.99 23.30
C GLU A 177 -2.76 19.44 22.05
N THR A 178 -2.76 20.20 20.97
CA THR A 178 -2.14 19.83 19.69
C THR A 178 -0.69 20.31 19.55
N ALA A 179 -0.08 20.84 20.61
CA ALA A 179 1.30 21.34 20.57
C ALA A 179 2.31 20.23 20.28
N GLN A 180 3.38 20.59 19.56
CA GLN A 180 4.49 19.70 19.26
C GLN A 180 5.77 20.24 19.90
N THR A 181 6.71 19.33 20.19
CA THR A 181 8.07 19.71 20.60
C THR A 181 8.67 20.68 19.61
N GLY A 182 9.29 21.74 20.14
CA GLY A 182 9.88 22.78 19.33
C GLY A 182 10.19 24.04 20.14
N ARG A 183 10.88 24.97 19.50
CA ARG A 183 11.12 26.30 20.08
C ARG A 183 9.84 27.12 20.04
N LEU A 184 9.68 28.01 21.01
CA LEU A 184 8.57 28.94 21.08
C LEU A 184 8.99 30.26 20.43
N MET A 185 8.07 30.92 19.75
CA MET A 185 8.28 32.26 19.23
C MET A 185 7.45 33.26 20.03
N ILE A 186 8.14 34.20 20.68
CA ILE A 186 7.57 35.15 21.64
C ILE A 186 7.47 36.50 20.95
N ALA A 187 6.25 37.03 20.85
CA ALA A 187 6.02 38.38 20.36
C ALA A 187 5.84 39.32 21.54
N PHE A 188 6.61 40.40 21.57
CA PHE A 188 6.53 41.43 22.60
C PHE A 188 5.78 42.68 22.10
N GLY A 189 5.30 43.49 23.04
CA GLY A 189 4.84 44.86 22.78
C GLY A 189 5.99 45.85 22.61
N GLY A 190 5.71 47.16 22.74
CA GLY A 190 6.71 48.23 22.64
C GLY A 190 6.89 48.84 21.24
N THR A 191 7.84 49.76 21.09
CA THR A 191 8.19 50.41 19.82
C THR A 191 9.08 49.55 18.92
N ASP A 192 9.91 48.70 19.51
CA ASP A 192 10.89 47.84 18.81
C ASP A 192 10.50 46.36 18.93
N SER A 193 9.24 46.04 18.61
CA SER A 193 8.71 44.69 18.73
C SER A 193 9.38 43.75 17.72
N SER A 194 10.40 43.02 18.17
CA SER A 194 10.95 41.86 17.47
C SER A 194 10.46 40.58 18.16
N ALA A 195 10.26 39.51 17.38
CA ALA A 195 9.93 38.22 17.95
C ALA A 195 11.22 37.50 18.36
N THR A 196 11.25 36.93 19.56
CA THR A 196 12.40 36.16 20.07
C THR A 196 12.07 34.67 20.08
N GLU A 197 13.01 33.85 19.65
CA GLU A 197 12.91 32.40 19.71
C GLU A 197 13.52 31.89 21.03
N THR A 198 12.84 30.96 21.69
CA THR A 198 13.30 30.36 22.96
C THR A 198 14.15 29.10 22.73
N ASP A 199 14.65 28.53 23.83
CA ASP A 199 15.05 27.12 23.85
C ASP A 199 13.89 26.18 23.52
N THR A 200 14.22 24.92 23.22
CA THR A 200 13.23 23.90 22.83
C THR A 200 12.35 23.51 24.01
N LEU A 201 11.04 23.69 23.86
CA LEU A 201 10.04 23.06 24.72
C LEU A 201 9.87 21.59 24.29
N TRP A 202 10.06 20.67 25.23
CA TRP A 202 9.83 19.24 25.03
C TRP A 202 8.41 18.88 25.46
N VAL A 203 7.57 18.49 24.51
CA VAL A 203 6.21 18.02 24.79
C VAL A 203 6.25 16.50 24.96
N LYS A 204 5.73 16.00 26.09
CA LYS A 204 5.68 14.56 26.36
C LYS A 204 4.75 13.85 25.38
N LEU A 205 5.12 12.62 25.02
CA LEU A 205 4.37 11.75 24.12
C LEU A 205 4.10 10.40 24.79
N PRO A 206 3.00 9.71 24.42
CA PRO A 206 2.70 8.39 24.95
C PRO A 206 3.80 7.41 24.55
N THR A 207 4.33 6.62 25.49
CA THR A 207 5.38 5.64 25.23
C THR A 207 4.94 4.26 25.67
N THR A 208 5.04 3.27 24.78
CA THR A 208 4.71 1.87 25.10
C THR A 208 5.92 1.16 25.69
N THR A 209 5.76 0.54 26.86
CA THR A 209 6.76 -0.34 27.50
C THR A 209 6.42 -1.82 27.38
N GLY A 210 5.14 -2.17 27.22
CA GLY A 210 4.71 -3.57 27.17
C GLY A 210 3.34 -3.77 26.54
N MET A 211 3.08 -5.03 26.15
CA MET A 211 1.83 -5.48 25.55
C MET A 211 1.47 -6.84 26.16
N THR A 212 0.23 -6.99 26.63
CA THR A 212 -0.24 -8.22 27.28
C THR A 212 -1.67 -8.55 26.81
N PRO A 213 -1.91 -9.76 26.29
CA PRO A 213 -0.94 -10.83 26.06
C PRO A 213 0.09 -10.48 24.97
N ALA A 214 1.27 -11.11 25.00
CA ALA A 214 2.33 -10.90 24.00
C ALA A 214 1.93 -11.44 22.61
N THR A 215 1.17 -12.54 22.59
CA THR A 215 0.50 -13.07 21.41
C THR A 215 -1.01 -12.97 21.62
N VAL A 216 -1.69 -12.20 20.79
CA VAL A 216 -3.12 -11.89 20.96
C VAL A 216 -3.95 -12.48 19.83
N LYS A 217 -5.13 -13.01 20.18
CA LYS A 217 -6.12 -13.46 19.20
C LYS A 217 -6.89 -12.24 18.66
N PRO A 218 -7.04 -12.07 17.34
CA PRO A 218 -7.85 -10.97 16.80
C PRO A 218 -9.26 -10.96 17.39
N GLY A 219 -9.80 -9.78 17.68
CA GLY A 219 -11.08 -9.59 18.36
C GLY A 219 -11.02 -9.57 19.89
N ASN A 220 -9.93 -10.07 20.50
CA ASN A 220 -9.74 -9.98 21.95
C ASN A 220 -9.12 -8.63 22.35
N ASN A 221 -9.20 -8.33 23.64
CA ASN A 221 -8.56 -7.15 24.21
C ASN A 221 -7.04 -7.34 24.33
N LEU A 222 -6.32 -6.28 24.00
CA LEU A 222 -4.90 -6.10 24.26
C LEU A 222 -4.74 -5.02 25.33
N THR A 223 -3.92 -5.31 26.34
CA THR A 223 -3.47 -4.34 27.34
C THR A 223 -2.10 -3.81 26.92
N ILE A 224 -2.00 -2.50 26.74
CA ILE A 224 -0.77 -1.77 26.42
C ILE A 224 -0.36 -1.06 27.70
N THR A 225 0.87 -1.28 28.17
CA THR A 225 1.44 -0.59 29.34
C THR A 225 2.51 0.39 28.91
N GLY A 226 2.68 1.47 29.67
CA GLY A 226 3.56 2.55 29.25
C GLY A 226 3.56 3.78 30.15
N THR A 227 4.00 4.90 29.58
CA THR A 227 3.96 6.23 30.20
C THR A 227 3.16 7.19 29.32
N ASP A 228 2.49 8.15 29.97
CA ASP A 228 1.70 9.19 29.32
C ASP A 228 0.67 8.66 28.30
N LEU A 229 0.15 7.43 28.50
CA LEU A 229 -0.72 6.74 27.55
C LEU A 229 -2.11 7.38 27.40
N ASP A 230 -2.53 8.18 28.36
CA ASP A 230 -3.74 8.99 28.29
C ASP A 230 -3.66 10.13 27.27
N LEU A 231 -2.45 10.45 26.78
CA LEU A 231 -2.24 11.36 25.66
C LEU A 231 -2.51 10.72 24.29
N ALA A 232 -2.60 9.39 24.20
CA ALA A 232 -2.91 8.72 22.94
C ALA A 232 -4.37 9.00 22.53
N ARG A 233 -4.58 9.32 21.25
CA ARG A 233 -5.90 9.47 20.62
C ARG A 233 -6.18 8.37 19.61
N LYS A 234 -5.15 7.72 19.09
CA LYS A 234 -5.29 6.59 18.18
C LYS A 234 -4.29 5.48 18.53
N VAL A 235 -4.73 4.24 18.32
CA VAL A 235 -3.89 3.05 18.28
C VAL A 235 -3.96 2.48 16.87
N ILE A 236 -2.80 2.40 16.21
CA ILE A 236 -2.69 1.92 14.83
C ILE A 236 -2.01 0.55 14.87
N PHE A 237 -2.74 -0.45 14.39
CA PHE A 237 -2.26 -1.82 14.25
C PHE A 237 -1.71 -2.06 12.84
N THR A 238 -0.65 -2.85 12.74
CA THR A 238 -0.08 -3.25 11.45
C THR A 238 -1.14 -3.96 10.59
N GLY A 239 -1.32 -3.53 9.34
CA GLY A 239 -2.29 -4.11 8.41
C GLY A 239 -3.74 -3.65 8.58
N VAL A 240 -4.03 -2.72 9.49
CA VAL A 240 -5.37 -2.16 9.69
C VAL A 240 -5.45 -0.77 9.04
N ALA A 241 -6.43 -0.57 8.15
CA ALA A 241 -6.56 0.68 7.39
C ALA A 241 -7.07 1.86 8.23
N THR A 242 -7.99 1.61 9.16
CA THR A 242 -8.57 2.63 10.03
C THR A 242 -8.00 2.49 11.44
N PRO A 243 -7.34 3.53 11.98
CA PRO A 243 -6.86 3.53 13.35
C PRO A 243 -7.98 3.31 14.36
N VAL A 244 -7.66 2.64 15.48
CA VAL A 244 -8.59 2.49 16.60
C VAL A 244 -8.61 3.76 17.42
N THR A 245 -9.78 4.38 17.54
CA THR A 245 -10.01 5.63 18.31
C THR A 245 -10.88 5.42 19.55
N THR A 246 -11.40 4.21 19.74
CA THR A 246 -12.23 3.82 20.89
C THR A 246 -11.48 2.79 21.71
N PHE A 247 -11.31 3.08 22.99
CA PHE A 247 -10.60 2.22 23.93
C PHE A 247 -11.59 1.64 24.94
N VAL A 248 -11.32 0.41 25.39
CA VAL A 248 -12.07 -0.23 26.46
C VAL A 248 -11.81 0.50 27.78
N SER A 249 -10.55 0.89 28.01
CA SER A 249 -10.16 1.80 29.08
C SER A 249 -8.84 2.49 28.72
N GLN A 250 -8.59 3.65 29.33
CA GLN A 250 -7.38 4.42 29.13
C GLN A 250 -7.01 5.17 30.42
N SER A 251 -5.73 5.11 30.77
CA SER A 251 -5.09 5.85 31.86
C SER A 251 -3.68 6.25 31.44
N ALA A 252 -2.97 7.01 32.28
CA ALA A 252 -1.60 7.43 31.99
C ALA A 252 -0.60 6.26 31.86
N THR A 253 -0.91 5.10 32.44
CA THR A 253 -0.01 3.92 32.46
C THR A 253 -0.54 2.72 31.70
N GLN A 254 -1.81 2.76 31.24
CA GLN A 254 -2.44 1.63 30.57
C GLN A 254 -3.49 2.06 29.53
N ILE A 255 -3.49 1.38 28.38
CA ILE A 255 -4.62 1.39 27.43
C ILE A 255 -5.09 -0.06 27.28
N VAL A 256 -6.40 -0.29 27.38
CA VAL A 256 -7.01 -1.56 26.95
C VAL A 256 -7.80 -1.30 25.69
N VAL A 257 -7.51 -2.05 24.63
CA VAL A 257 -8.09 -1.85 23.30
C VAL A 257 -8.46 -3.19 22.67
N ALA A 258 -9.58 -3.25 21.96
CA ALA A 258 -9.95 -4.43 21.19
C ALA A 258 -9.10 -4.51 19.92
N VAL A 259 -8.47 -5.67 19.67
CA VAL A 259 -7.58 -5.86 18.51
C VAL A 259 -8.43 -6.09 17.25
N PRO A 260 -8.28 -5.29 16.18
CA PRO A 260 -9.05 -5.47 14.96
C PRO A 260 -8.82 -6.84 14.30
N VAL A 261 -9.86 -7.42 13.70
CA VAL A 261 -9.80 -8.77 13.09
C VAL A 261 -8.85 -8.87 11.90
N THR A 262 -8.53 -7.74 11.26
CA THR A 262 -7.60 -7.63 10.13
C THR A 262 -6.16 -7.36 10.56
N ALA A 263 -5.90 -7.19 11.86
CA ALA A 263 -4.57 -6.90 12.38
C ALA A 263 -3.57 -8.02 12.03
N LYS A 264 -2.36 -7.61 11.68
CA LYS A 264 -1.21 -8.48 11.39
C LYS A 264 -0.17 -8.33 12.48
N LYS A 265 0.74 -9.29 12.54
CA LYS A 265 1.95 -9.19 13.35
C LYS A 265 2.71 -7.91 12.98
N GLY A 266 3.20 -7.20 13.98
CA GLY A 266 4.09 -6.05 13.77
C GLY A 266 4.02 -5.05 14.92
N LYS A 267 4.72 -3.93 14.75
CA LYS A 267 4.74 -2.84 15.72
C LYS A 267 3.37 -2.18 15.86
N LEU A 268 3.12 -1.67 17.06
CA LEU A 268 1.99 -0.83 17.39
C LEU A 268 2.41 0.63 17.32
N ILE A 269 1.56 1.49 16.78
CA ILE A 269 1.80 2.94 16.77
C ILE A 269 0.72 3.63 17.59
N LEU A 270 1.13 4.52 18.50
CA LEU A 270 0.25 5.43 19.22
C LEU A 270 0.35 6.81 18.59
N GLU A 271 -0.76 7.49 18.41
CA GLU A 271 -0.80 8.87 17.90
C GLU A 271 -1.43 9.79 18.94
N ALA A 272 -0.72 10.87 19.31
CA ALA A 272 -1.23 11.90 20.21
C ALA A 272 -2.14 12.91 19.48
N ALA A 273 -2.83 13.78 20.22
CA ALA A 273 -3.67 14.84 19.64
C ALA A 273 -2.90 15.80 18.72
N SER A 274 -1.60 15.97 18.95
CA SER A 274 -0.69 16.74 18.09
C SER A 274 -0.40 16.09 16.73
N GLY A 275 -0.87 14.87 16.49
CA GLY A 275 -0.59 14.05 15.31
C GLY A 275 0.80 13.40 15.32
N VAL A 276 1.59 13.59 16.38
CA VAL A 276 2.89 12.94 16.51
C VAL A 276 2.70 11.48 16.92
N GLN A 277 3.43 10.60 16.25
CA GLN A 277 3.35 9.16 16.43
C GLN A 277 4.54 8.62 17.23
N THR A 278 4.27 7.66 18.11
CA THR A 278 5.29 6.85 18.80
C THR A 278 5.07 5.39 18.46
N THR A 279 6.16 4.63 18.34
CA THR A 279 6.12 3.22 17.91
C THR A 279 6.59 2.33 19.04
N SER A 280 5.93 1.19 19.25
CA SER A 280 6.34 0.19 20.23
C SER A 280 7.73 -0.39 19.92
N ALA A 281 8.48 -0.69 20.99
CA ALA A 281 9.78 -1.34 20.86
C ALA A 281 9.66 -2.77 20.35
N ALA A 282 8.73 -3.56 20.92
CA ALA A 282 8.44 -4.93 20.49
C ALA A 282 7.33 -4.98 19.44
N ASP A 283 7.33 -6.05 18.64
CA ASP A 283 6.21 -6.42 17.78
C ASP A 283 5.09 -7.06 18.62
N LEU A 284 3.85 -6.79 18.25
CA LEU A 284 2.70 -7.56 18.71
C LEU A 284 2.59 -8.83 17.87
N ASP A 285 2.63 -9.99 18.51
CA ASP A 285 2.36 -11.26 17.84
C ASP A 285 0.86 -11.53 17.76
N MET A 286 0.45 -12.16 16.66
CA MET A 286 -0.94 -12.50 16.39
C MET A 286 -1.13 -14.00 16.38
N VAL A 287 -2.18 -14.49 17.03
CA VAL A 287 -2.60 -15.89 16.91
C VAL A 287 -3.05 -16.15 15.47
N LEU A 288 -2.51 -17.20 14.86
CA LEU A 288 -2.87 -17.65 13.52
C LEU A 288 -3.68 -18.97 13.58
N PRO A 289 -4.59 -19.20 12.62
CA PRO A 289 -5.25 -20.49 12.49
C PRO A 289 -4.25 -21.56 12.03
N MET A 290 -4.36 -22.77 12.58
CA MET A 290 -3.55 -23.92 12.17
C MET A 290 -4.46 -25.11 11.90
N ALA A 291 -4.40 -25.65 10.68
CA ALA A 291 -5.05 -26.90 10.31
C ALA A 291 -4.10 -28.09 10.52
N THR A 292 -4.46 -28.99 11.42
CA THR A 292 -3.64 -30.17 11.81
C THR A 292 -4.08 -31.45 11.13
N ASN A 293 -5.29 -31.50 10.58
CA ASN A 293 -5.75 -32.65 9.81
C ASN A 293 -6.87 -32.26 8.84
N VAL A 294 -7.05 -33.07 7.80
CA VAL A 294 -8.14 -32.96 6.81
C VAL A 294 -8.75 -34.33 6.59
N THR A 295 -10.06 -34.45 6.69
CA THR A 295 -10.78 -35.72 6.58
C THR A 295 -12.08 -35.57 5.79
N PRO A 296 -12.47 -36.55 4.97
CA PRO A 296 -11.70 -37.75 4.60
C PRO A 296 -10.49 -37.40 3.72
N ALA A 297 -9.45 -38.23 3.76
CA ALA A 297 -8.26 -38.06 2.90
C ALA A 297 -8.59 -38.28 1.42
N SER A 298 -9.63 -39.06 1.11
CA SER A 298 -10.16 -39.24 -0.23
C SER A 298 -11.58 -38.70 -0.29
N VAL A 299 -11.79 -37.64 -1.07
CA VAL A 299 -13.05 -36.90 -1.09
C VAL A 299 -13.71 -36.96 -2.47
N ASN A 300 -15.03 -37.12 -2.46
CA ASN A 300 -15.85 -36.97 -3.66
C ASN A 300 -16.04 -35.47 -3.97
N LEU A 301 -16.30 -35.11 -5.23
CA LEU A 301 -16.74 -33.75 -5.54
C LEU A 301 -18.02 -33.40 -4.78
N ASN A 302 -18.10 -32.17 -4.28
CA ASN A 302 -19.15 -31.69 -3.40
C ASN A 302 -19.34 -32.53 -2.11
N GLY A 303 -18.39 -33.42 -1.81
CA GLY A 303 -18.30 -34.10 -0.53
C GLY A 303 -17.88 -33.13 0.57
N ASP A 304 -18.25 -33.44 1.81
CA ASP A 304 -17.80 -32.68 2.96
C ASP A 304 -16.34 -32.99 3.26
N VAL A 305 -15.55 -31.92 3.43
CA VAL A 305 -14.19 -31.93 3.93
C VAL A 305 -14.21 -31.28 5.30
N THR A 306 -13.84 -32.06 6.29
CA THR A 306 -13.65 -31.63 7.67
C THR A 306 -12.18 -31.31 7.90
N ILE A 307 -11.89 -30.05 8.19
CA ILE A 307 -10.57 -29.54 8.57
C ILE A 307 -10.57 -29.40 10.09
N THR A 308 -9.66 -30.08 10.79
CA THR A 308 -9.51 -29.95 12.25
C THR A 308 -8.22 -29.23 12.59
N GLY A 309 -8.20 -28.53 13.72
CA GLY A 309 -7.06 -27.70 14.07
C GLY A 309 -7.27 -26.81 15.28
N THR A 310 -6.61 -25.65 15.27
CA THR A 310 -6.72 -24.62 16.31
C THR A 310 -7.00 -23.25 15.70
N ASN A 311 -7.77 -22.43 16.42
CA ASN A 311 -8.15 -21.06 16.03
C ASN A 311 -8.80 -20.98 14.64
N LEU A 312 -9.49 -22.04 14.22
CA LEU A 312 -10.09 -22.13 12.89
C LEU A 312 -11.29 -21.20 12.71
N ASP A 313 -11.82 -20.63 13.78
CA ASP A 313 -12.83 -19.56 13.77
C ASP A 313 -12.32 -18.25 13.12
N LEU A 314 -10.99 -18.09 13.01
CA LEU A 314 -10.35 -16.94 12.36
C LEU A 314 -10.34 -17.05 10.83
N VAL A 315 -10.58 -18.25 10.27
CA VAL A 315 -10.51 -18.51 8.83
C VAL A 315 -11.66 -17.82 8.10
N ARG A 316 -11.36 -17.20 6.96
CA ARG A 316 -12.33 -16.56 6.06
C ARG A 316 -12.31 -17.14 4.65
N LYS A 317 -11.23 -17.79 4.25
CA LYS A 317 -11.17 -18.51 2.98
C LYS A 317 -10.48 -19.85 3.14
N VAL A 318 -10.97 -20.85 2.42
CA VAL A 318 -10.34 -22.15 2.24
C VAL A 318 -9.99 -22.31 0.77
N ILE A 319 -8.72 -22.56 0.49
CA ILE A 319 -8.15 -22.63 -0.86
C ILE A 319 -7.74 -24.08 -1.10
N PHE A 320 -8.42 -24.70 -2.07
CA PHE A 320 -8.09 -26.03 -2.57
C PHE A 320 -7.11 -25.92 -3.75
N SER A 321 -6.17 -26.85 -3.85
CA SER A 321 -5.29 -26.95 -5.01
C SER A 321 -6.11 -27.08 -6.31
N GLY A 322 -5.78 -26.26 -7.31
CA GLY A 322 -6.43 -26.27 -8.63
C GLY A 322 -7.78 -25.54 -8.70
N VAL A 323 -8.20 -24.85 -7.63
CA VAL A 323 -9.52 -24.18 -7.55
C VAL A 323 -9.35 -22.67 -7.40
N ALA A 324 -10.07 -21.92 -8.24
CA ALA A 324 -10.28 -20.49 -8.09
C ALA A 324 -11.74 -20.15 -8.46
N PRO A 325 -12.44 -19.29 -7.70
CA PRO A 325 -12.00 -18.58 -6.49
C PRO A 325 -11.96 -19.48 -5.24
N ALA A 326 -11.37 -18.98 -4.16
CA ALA A 326 -11.34 -19.66 -2.87
C ALA A 326 -12.74 -19.86 -2.29
N VAL A 327 -12.93 -20.92 -1.49
CA VAL A 327 -14.18 -21.21 -0.79
C VAL A 327 -14.35 -20.24 0.39
N THR A 328 -15.44 -19.48 0.38
CA THR A 328 -15.79 -18.52 1.45
C THR A 328 -17.06 -18.91 2.21
N THR A 329 -17.74 -19.97 1.77
CA THR A 329 -18.95 -20.51 2.41
C THR A 329 -18.62 -21.81 3.12
N PHE A 330 -18.94 -21.89 4.40
CA PHE A 330 -18.67 -23.06 5.24
C PHE A 330 -19.99 -23.73 5.63
N VAL A 331 -19.99 -25.06 5.68
CA VAL A 331 -21.12 -25.85 6.21
C VAL A 331 -21.22 -25.64 7.71
N SER A 332 -20.06 -25.64 8.39
CA SER A 332 -19.93 -25.26 9.80
C SER A 332 -18.52 -24.74 10.09
N GLN A 333 -18.39 -23.91 11.13
CA GLN A 333 -17.11 -23.36 11.57
C GLN A 333 -17.09 -23.19 13.09
N SER A 334 -16.02 -23.66 13.71
CA SER A 334 -15.70 -23.47 15.13
C SER A 334 -14.20 -23.23 15.29
N ALA A 335 -13.74 -23.00 16.53
CA ALA A 335 -12.31 -22.82 16.80
C ALA A 335 -11.45 -24.06 16.52
N THR A 336 -12.04 -25.25 16.49
CA THR A 336 -11.32 -26.52 16.33
C THR A 336 -11.69 -27.29 15.06
N GLN A 337 -12.72 -26.86 14.32
CA GLN A 337 -13.21 -27.56 13.15
C GLN A 337 -13.83 -26.60 12.12
N ILE A 338 -13.58 -26.86 10.84
CA ILE A 338 -14.33 -26.27 9.70
C ILE A 338 -14.83 -27.43 8.85
N VAL A 339 -16.09 -27.39 8.45
CA VAL A 339 -16.63 -28.27 7.41
C VAL A 339 -16.92 -27.44 6.17
N VAL A 340 -16.36 -27.85 5.04
CA VAL A 340 -16.56 -27.21 3.73
C VAL A 340 -16.87 -28.25 2.67
N LYS A 341 -17.55 -27.84 1.59
CA LYS A 341 -17.75 -28.71 0.43
C LYS A 341 -16.50 -28.66 -0.46
N ALA A 342 -15.98 -29.82 -0.87
CA ALA A 342 -14.91 -29.90 -1.86
C ALA A 342 -15.43 -29.37 -3.22
N PRO A 343 -14.93 -28.23 -3.72
CA PRO A 343 -15.43 -27.62 -4.94
C PRO A 343 -15.01 -28.41 -6.19
N ALA A 344 -15.74 -28.21 -7.29
CA ALA A 344 -15.36 -28.73 -8.59
C ALA A 344 -13.94 -28.27 -8.98
N GLY A 345 -13.11 -29.21 -9.43
CA GLY A 345 -11.73 -28.95 -9.82
C GLY A 345 -10.70 -28.96 -8.68
N ALA A 346 -11.11 -29.28 -7.45
CA ALA A 346 -10.17 -29.61 -6.38
C ALA A 346 -9.24 -30.74 -6.80
N ARG A 347 -7.95 -30.60 -6.47
CA ARG A 347 -6.91 -31.58 -6.77
C ARG A 347 -6.34 -32.19 -5.51
N LYS A 348 -5.56 -33.24 -5.71
CA LYS A 348 -4.69 -33.75 -4.66
C LYS A 348 -3.80 -32.63 -4.13
N GLY A 349 -3.74 -32.51 -2.82
CA GLY A 349 -2.82 -31.59 -2.15
C GLY A 349 -3.35 -31.12 -0.80
N LYS A 350 -2.50 -30.36 -0.12
CA LYS A 350 -2.84 -29.70 1.13
C LYS A 350 -3.83 -28.55 0.89
N ILE A 351 -4.61 -28.25 1.92
CA ILE A 351 -5.56 -27.15 1.92
C ILE A 351 -4.89 -25.93 2.54
N THR A 352 -4.98 -24.79 1.85
CA THR A 352 -4.54 -23.51 2.42
C THR A 352 -5.74 -22.81 3.03
N ILE A 353 -5.59 -22.30 4.25
CA ILE A 353 -6.61 -21.49 4.93
C ILE A 353 -6.10 -20.06 5.09
N GLU A 354 -6.99 -19.10 4.90
CA GLU A 354 -6.67 -17.67 4.98
C GLU A 354 -7.50 -17.03 6.10
N ALA A 355 -6.85 -16.31 7.01
CA ALA A 355 -7.52 -15.53 8.06
C ALA A 355 -8.03 -14.18 7.53
N ALA A 356 -8.86 -13.47 8.30
CA ALA A 356 -9.33 -12.12 7.95
C ALA A 356 -8.19 -11.10 7.75
N SER A 357 -7.03 -11.32 8.38
CA SER A 357 -5.81 -10.53 8.17
C SER A 357 -5.16 -10.76 6.80
N GLY A 358 -5.61 -11.77 6.03
CA GLY A 358 -5.00 -12.19 4.76
C GLY A 358 -3.78 -13.10 4.94
N VAL A 359 -3.40 -13.44 6.18
CA VAL A 359 -2.33 -14.41 6.42
C VAL A 359 -2.83 -15.82 6.07
N GLN A 360 -2.04 -16.53 5.29
CA GLN A 360 -2.32 -17.90 4.86
C GLN A 360 -1.48 -18.91 5.64
N THR A 361 -2.11 -20.01 6.05
CA THR A 361 -1.44 -21.20 6.60
C THR A 361 -1.90 -22.44 5.84
N GLN A 362 -1.08 -23.48 5.84
CA GLN A 362 -1.36 -24.71 5.10
C GLN A 362 -1.65 -25.85 6.08
N SER A 363 -2.60 -26.72 5.73
CA SER A 363 -2.86 -27.95 6.47
C SER A 363 -1.64 -28.87 6.44
N THR A 364 -1.41 -29.59 7.53
CA THR A 364 -0.42 -30.68 7.56
C THR A 364 -0.86 -31.86 6.69
N GLY A 365 -2.15 -32.24 6.79
CA GLY A 365 -2.76 -33.28 5.94
C GLY A 365 -3.08 -32.80 4.53
N GLU A 366 -3.23 -33.74 3.61
CA GLU A 366 -3.65 -33.51 2.22
C GLU A 366 -4.94 -34.25 1.91
N ILE A 367 -5.72 -33.70 0.98
CA ILE A 367 -6.82 -34.43 0.36
C ILE A 367 -6.35 -35.02 -0.97
N SER A 368 -7.03 -36.08 -1.41
CA SER A 368 -7.02 -36.60 -2.77
C SER A 368 -8.46 -36.60 -3.28
N VAL A 369 -8.64 -36.27 -4.55
CA VAL A 369 -9.97 -36.29 -5.18
C VAL A 369 -10.14 -37.58 -5.96
N VAL A 370 -11.25 -38.26 -5.72
CA VAL A 370 -11.56 -39.52 -6.44
C VAL A 370 -11.96 -39.18 -7.87
N LEU A 371 -11.12 -39.57 -8.83
CA LEU A 371 -11.39 -39.40 -10.26
C LEU A 371 -12.36 -40.48 -10.78
N PRO A 372 -13.12 -40.19 -11.86
CA PRO A 372 -13.90 -41.19 -12.56
C PRO A 372 -13.00 -42.28 -13.14
N THR A 373 -13.58 -43.45 -13.38
CA THR A 373 -12.92 -44.56 -14.07
C THR A 373 -13.77 -45.03 -15.23
N ILE A 374 -13.12 -45.46 -16.31
CA ILE A 374 -13.78 -46.12 -17.44
C ILE A 374 -13.54 -47.62 -17.29
N THR A 375 -14.61 -48.40 -17.31
CA THR A 375 -14.58 -49.86 -17.16
C THR A 375 -14.82 -50.58 -18.47
N SER A 376 -15.72 -50.08 -19.33
CA SER A 376 -16.01 -50.69 -20.62
C SER A 376 -16.69 -49.73 -21.60
N PHE A 377 -16.69 -50.15 -22.87
CA PHE A 377 -17.37 -49.52 -23.99
C PHE A 377 -18.41 -50.48 -24.55
N SER A 378 -19.61 -49.99 -24.86
CA SER A 378 -20.64 -50.80 -25.52
C SER A 378 -21.46 -49.97 -26.51
N PRO A 379 -21.51 -50.36 -27.80
CA PRO A 379 -20.76 -51.45 -28.42
C PRO A 379 -19.26 -51.11 -28.59
N SER A 380 -18.42 -52.13 -28.76
CA SER A 380 -17.03 -52.02 -29.23
C SER A 380 -16.69 -53.32 -29.99
N PRO A 381 -16.63 -53.32 -31.34
CA PRO A 381 -16.54 -52.14 -32.21
C PRO A 381 -17.82 -51.29 -32.32
N VAL A 382 -17.69 -49.96 -32.41
CA VAL A 382 -18.80 -49.02 -32.60
C VAL A 382 -18.76 -48.34 -33.96
N THR A 383 -19.90 -48.19 -34.62
CA THR A 383 -20.01 -47.47 -35.89
C THR A 383 -20.04 -45.95 -35.64
N PRO A 384 -19.25 -45.13 -36.36
CA PRO A 384 -19.35 -43.67 -36.27
C PRO A 384 -20.78 -43.17 -36.52
N GLY A 385 -21.21 -42.15 -35.78
CA GLY A 385 -22.57 -41.59 -35.84
C GLY A 385 -23.61 -42.34 -35.01
N THR A 386 -23.27 -43.47 -34.38
CA THR A 386 -24.15 -44.21 -33.46
C THR A 386 -23.86 -43.89 -31.99
N ASN A 387 -24.73 -44.34 -31.09
CA ASN A 387 -24.55 -44.13 -29.65
C ASN A 387 -23.51 -45.11 -29.10
N LEU A 388 -22.52 -44.58 -28.38
CA LEU A 388 -21.58 -45.31 -27.54
C LEU A 388 -21.96 -45.13 -26.08
N THR A 389 -22.07 -46.25 -25.38
CA THR A 389 -22.19 -46.31 -23.93
C THR A 389 -20.81 -46.49 -23.31
N ILE A 390 -20.42 -45.57 -22.45
CA ILE A 390 -19.19 -45.62 -21.64
C ILE A 390 -19.63 -45.97 -20.21
N ASN A 391 -19.24 -47.15 -19.73
CA ASN A 391 -19.54 -47.58 -18.36
C ASN A 391 -18.35 -47.29 -17.46
N GLY A 392 -18.63 -46.94 -16.21
CA GLY A 392 -17.57 -46.49 -15.31
C GLY A 392 -18.05 -46.20 -13.90
N THR A 393 -17.25 -45.43 -13.19
CA THR A 393 -17.64 -44.86 -11.90
C THR A 393 -17.47 -43.34 -11.93
N ARG A 394 -18.33 -42.64 -11.19
CA ARG A 394 -18.33 -41.17 -11.05
C ARG A 394 -18.36 -40.41 -12.38
N LEU A 395 -19.01 -41.00 -13.39
CA LEU A 395 -19.10 -40.43 -14.73
C LEU A 395 -19.99 -39.18 -14.80
N ASP A 396 -20.74 -38.87 -13.74
CA ASP A 396 -21.44 -37.61 -13.54
C ASP A 396 -20.48 -36.40 -13.51
N MET A 397 -19.18 -36.61 -13.26
CA MET A 397 -18.14 -35.57 -13.22
C MET A 397 -17.60 -35.14 -14.59
N VAL A 398 -17.88 -35.91 -15.64
CA VAL A 398 -17.29 -35.75 -16.98
C VAL A 398 -17.94 -34.59 -17.75
N THR A 399 -17.15 -33.66 -18.27
CA THR A 399 -17.64 -32.55 -19.10
C THR A 399 -17.45 -32.78 -20.59
N SER A 400 -16.50 -33.64 -20.96
CA SER A 400 -16.29 -34.00 -22.36
C SER A 400 -15.76 -35.42 -22.55
N VAL A 401 -16.04 -36.00 -23.71
CA VAL A 401 -15.43 -37.25 -24.19
C VAL A 401 -14.58 -36.94 -25.41
N ILE A 402 -13.32 -37.30 -25.37
CA ILE A 402 -12.35 -37.05 -26.43
C ILE A 402 -11.98 -38.40 -27.03
N PHE A 403 -12.24 -38.53 -28.32
CA PHE A 403 -11.89 -39.71 -29.11
C PHE A 403 -10.59 -39.45 -29.88
N GLN A 404 -9.91 -40.52 -30.28
CA GLN A 404 -8.76 -40.40 -31.17
C GLN A 404 -9.18 -39.83 -32.52
N ASN A 405 -8.48 -38.78 -32.97
CA ASN A 405 -8.72 -38.09 -34.23
C ASN A 405 -10.11 -37.41 -34.34
N ALA A 406 -10.69 -36.95 -33.22
CA ALA A 406 -11.92 -36.17 -33.24
C ALA A 406 -11.91 -35.02 -32.21
N PRO A 407 -12.71 -33.96 -32.44
CA PRO A 407 -12.96 -32.93 -31.44
C PRO A 407 -13.62 -33.50 -30.16
N ALA A 408 -13.47 -32.77 -29.05
CA ALA A 408 -14.12 -33.12 -27.78
C ALA A 408 -15.65 -33.08 -27.91
N VAL A 409 -16.33 -34.15 -27.51
CA VAL A 409 -17.78 -34.23 -27.43
C VAL A 409 -18.23 -33.75 -26.06
N ASN A 410 -18.99 -32.65 -26.02
CA ASN A 410 -19.54 -32.04 -24.81
C ASN A 410 -21.07 -32.22 -24.68
N SER A 411 -21.72 -32.81 -25.69
CA SER A 411 -23.13 -33.15 -25.68
C SER A 411 -23.34 -34.63 -25.34
N PHE A 412 -24.09 -34.91 -24.29
CA PHE A 412 -24.40 -36.26 -23.82
C PHE A 412 -25.85 -36.62 -24.16
N VAL A 413 -26.09 -37.82 -24.69
CA VAL A 413 -27.44 -38.37 -24.88
C VAL A 413 -28.06 -38.68 -23.51
N SER A 414 -27.27 -39.28 -22.62
CA SER A 414 -27.60 -39.46 -21.21
C SER A 414 -26.32 -39.52 -20.38
N LYS A 415 -26.44 -39.20 -19.09
CA LYS A 415 -25.29 -39.15 -18.17
C LYS A 415 -25.74 -39.44 -16.74
N SER A 416 -24.99 -40.32 -16.08
CA SER A 416 -25.16 -40.71 -14.69
C SER A 416 -23.80 -41.01 -14.06
N ALA A 417 -23.77 -41.34 -12.76
CA ALA A 417 -22.53 -41.71 -12.08
C ALA A 417 -21.90 -43.01 -12.62
N SER A 418 -22.68 -43.94 -13.18
CA SER A 418 -22.17 -45.23 -13.68
C SER A 418 -22.06 -45.31 -15.20
N GLN A 419 -22.67 -44.37 -15.93
CA GLN A 419 -22.80 -44.46 -17.37
C GLN A 419 -22.89 -43.09 -18.06
N ILE A 420 -22.20 -42.96 -19.19
CA ILE A 420 -22.36 -41.89 -20.16
C ILE A 420 -22.77 -42.49 -21.50
N VAL A 421 -23.74 -41.88 -22.18
CA VAL A 421 -24.06 -42.18 -23.57
C VAL A 421 -23.75 -40.97 -24.43
N VAL A 422 -22.92 -41.15 -25.45
CA VAL A 422 -22.52 -40.10 -26.42
C VAL A 422 -22.66 -40.60 -27.84
N LYS A 423 -22.89 -39.68 -28.78
CA LYS A 423 -22.86 -39.99 -30.20
C LYS A 423 -21.41 -39.96 -30.69
N VAL A 424 -20.94 -41.04 -31.30
CA VAL A 424 -19.54 -41.13 -31.79
C VAL A 424 -19.36 -40.22 -33.01
N PRO A 425 -18.39 -39.28 -33.02
CA PRO A 425 -18.12 -38.42 -34.17
C PRO A 425 -17.67 -39.21 -35.42
N ALA A 426 -17.81 -38.60 -36.60
CA ALA A 426 -17.19 -39.13 -37.82
C ALA A 426 -15.65 -38.97 -37.78
N GLY A 427 -14.92 -39.84 -38.47
CA GLY A 427 -13.45 -39.75 -38.59
C GLY A 427 -12.66 -40.23 -37.36
N VAL A 428 -13.34 -40.77 -36.35
CA VAL A 428 -12.70 -41.36 -35.17
C VAL A 428 -11.88 -42.60 -35.55
N LEU A 429 -10.70 -42.73 -34.94
CA LEU A 429 -9.82 -43.90 -35.06
C LEU A 429 -9.89 -44.80 -33.83
N ASN A 430 -9.44 -46.04 -33.98
CA ASN A 430 -9.24 -46.95 -32.85
C ASN A 430 -8.28 -46.34 -31.84
N GLY A 431 -8.57 -46.53 -30.56
CA GLY A 431 -7.66 -46.15 -29.48
C GLY A 431 -8.38 -45.75 -28.21
N LYS A 432 -7.60 -45.25 -27.25
CA LYS A 432 -8.10 -44.89 -25.93
C LYS A 432 -9.01 -43.67 -25.99
N VAL A 433 -10.04 -43.68 -25.15
CA VAL A 433 -10.96 -42.55 -24.97
C VAL A 433 -10.53 -41.77 -23.74
N THR A 434 -10.53 -40.44 -23.84
CA THR A 434 -10.15 -39.54 -22.75
C THR A 434 -11.37 -38.75 -22.29
N LEU A 435 -11.65 -38.77 -21.00
CA LEU A 435 -12.71 -37.97 -20.38
C LEU A 435 -12.11 -36.66 -19.88
N GLY A 436 -12.67 -35.54 -20.34
CA GLY A 436 -12.47 -34.24 -19.69
C GLY A 436 -13.36 -34.16 -18.46
N ILE A 437 -12.81 -33.64 -17.36
CA ILE A 437 -13.53 -33.46 -16.10
C ILE A 437 -13.85 -31.98 -15.93
N SER A 438 -14.73 -31.65 -14.99
CA SER A 438 -15.17 -30.28 -14.68
C SER A 438 -14.07 -29.22 -14.44
N ASN A 439 -12.79 -29.62 -14.39
CA ASN A 439 -11.64 -28.74 -14.55
C ASN A 439 -10.99 -28.96 -15.94
N PRO A 440 -10.83 -27.93 -16.80
CA PRO A 440 -10.38 -28.08 -18.19
C PRO A 440 -9.04 -28.80 -18.41
N THR A 441 -8.18 -28.93 -17.40
CA THR A 441 -6.87 -29.55 -17.55
C THR A 441 -6.78 -30.99 -17.03
N ASP A 442 -7.77 -31.48 -16.28
CA ASP A 442 -7.73 -32.82 -15.70
C ASP A 442 -8.48 -33.79 -16.62
N THR A 443 -7.80 -34.87 -17.00
CA THR A 443 -8.37 -35.89 -17.89
C THR A 443 -8.18 -37.30 -17.34
N VAL A 444 -9.11 -38.19 -17.66
CA VAL A 444 -9.03 -39.62 -17.37
C VAL A 444 -9.02 -40.39 -18.68
N GLN A 445 -7.98 -41.18 -18.91
CA GLN A 445 -7.88 -42.00 -20.11
C GLN A 445 -8.32 -43.45 -19.82
N SER A 446 -9.02 -44.07 -20.77
CA SER A 446 -9.39 -45.48 -20.68
C SER A 446 -8.17 -46.41 -20.66
N ALA A 447 -8.26 -47.50 -19.92
CA ALA A 447 -7.26 -48.56 -19.98
C ALA A 447 -7.36 -49.35 -21.30
N GLN A 448 -8.58 -49.64 -21.74
CA GLN A 448 -8.89 -50.34 -22.99
C GLN A 448 -9.00 -49.37 -24.17
N SER A 449 -8.70 -49.85 -25.37
CA SER A 449 -8.99 -49.13 -26.62
C SER A 449 -10.45 -49.31 -27.01
N LEU A 450 -11.07 -48.25 -27.53
CA LEU A 450 -12.33 -48.33 -28.27
C LEU A 450 -12.02 -48.77 -29.71
N GLU A 451 -12.72 -49.78 -30.18
CA GLU A 451 -12.66 -50.24 -31.58
C GLU A 451 -13.77 -49.57 -32.41
N ILE A 452 -13.46 -49.18 -33.64
CA ILE A 452 -14.40 -48.55 -34.57
C ILE A 452 -14.77 -49.54 -35.68
N ALA A 453 -16.07 -49.79 -35.83
CA ALA A 453 -16.58 -50.67 -36.87
C ALA A 453 -16.37 -50.03 -38.25
N GLY A 454 -15.67 -50.74 -39.14
CA GLY A 454 -15.40 -50.29 -40.51
C GLY A 454 -14.39 -49.15 -40.62
N ALA A 455 -13.41 -49.08 -39.69
CA ALA A 455 -12.41 -48.00 -39.64
C ALA A 455 -11.84 -47.65 -41.03
N ALA A 456 -11.96 -46.35 -41.34
CA ALA A 456 -11.75 -45.71 -42.63
C ALA A 456 -10.47 -46.14 -43.38
N PRO A 457 -10.46 -46.04 -44.73
CA PRO A 457 -9.31 -46.42 -45.55
C PRO A 457 -8.01 -45.81 -45.02
N PRO A 458 -6.89 -46.55 -45.09
CA PRO A 458 -5.58 -46.04 -44.68
C PRO A 458 -5.32 -44.71 -45.40
N PRO A 459 -4.61 -43.75 -44.79
CA PRO A 459 -4.34 -42.46 -45.41
C PRO A 459 -3.81 -42.63 -46.83
N THR A 460 -4.39 -41.89 -47.78
CA THR A 460 -3.96 -41.83 -49.18
C THR A 460 -2.46 -41.62 -49.24
N LEU A 461 -1.75 -42.44 -50.03
CA LEU A 461 -0.31 -42.29 -50.18
C LEU A 461 -0.01 -41.00 -50.94
N ALA A 462 0.72 -40.08 -50.31
CA ALA A 462 1.08 -38.80 -50.93
C ALA A 462 1.95 -38.99 -52.20
N VAL A 463 2.77 -40.05 -52.24
CA VAL A 463 3.60 -40.43 -53.39
C VAL A 463 3.53 -41.96 -53.55
N PRO A 464 2.51 -42.51 -54.24
CA PRO A 464 2.38 -43.96 -54.37
C PRO A 464 3.44 -44.51 -55.33
N ILE A 465 4.14 -45.56 -54.89
CA ILE A 465 5.01 -46.39 -55.75
C ILE A 465 4.17 -47.35 -56.58
N TYR A 466 3.05 -47.82 -56.04
CA TYR A 466 2.11 -48.66 -56.76
C TYR A 466 0.68 -48.18 -56.47
N LEU A 467 -0.06 -47.88 -57.55
CA LEU A 467 -1.48 -47.55 -57.56
C LEU A 467 -2.03 -48.10 -58.87
N ASP A 468 -2.57 -49.32 -58.81
CA ASP A 468 -3.02 -50.16 -59.94
C ASP A 468 -1.95 -50.54 -60.98
N GLU A 469 -0.82 -49.84 -60.95
CA GLU A 469 0.42 -50.06 -61.68
C GLU A 469 1.58 -49.38 -60.93
N VAL A 470 2.82 -49.69 -61.30
CA VAL A 470 3.98 -49.00 -60.71
C VAL A 470 4.02 -47.56 -61.21
N LYS A 471 4.00 -46.62 -60.28
CA LYS A 471 3.96 -45.17 -60.50
C LYS A 471 5.22 -44.52 -59.97
N ASN A 472 5.56 -43.36 -60.52
CA ASN A 472 6.62 -42.46 -60.03
C ASN A 472 8.02 -43.09 -59.95
N TRP A 473 8.23 -44.28 -60.50
CA TRP A 473 9.52 -44.96 -60.54
C TRP A 473 10.11 -44.90 -61.95
N SER A 474 11.33 -44.37 -62.08
CA SER A 474 12.01 -44.23 -63.38
C SER A 474 12.97 -45.38 -63.71
N GLY A 475 13.19 -46.29 -62.77
CA GLY A 475 14.10 -47.43 -62.93
C GLY A 475 13.41 -48.67 -63.48
N TRP A 476 14.13 -49.78 -63.53
CA TRP A 476 13.54 -51.05 -63.92
C TRP A 476 12.70 -51.63 -62.76
N ASN A 477 11.62 -52.31 -63.14
CA ASN A 477 10.75 -53.07 -62.24
C ASN A 477 10.81 -54.54 -62.63
N GLY A 478 11.39 -55.36 -61.75
CA GLY A 478 11.73 -56.75 -62.04
C GLY A 478 11.69 -57.60 -60.77
N GLY A 479 12.50 -58.64 -60.75
CA GLY A 479 12.59 -59.58 -59.65
C GLY A 479 12.86 -60.99 -60.17
N TRP A 480 13.40 -61.84 -59.29
CA TRP A 480 13.71 -63.23 -59.58
C TRP A 480 13.29 -64.11 -58.40
N GLY A 481 13.09 -65.41 -58.68
CA GLY A 481 12.69 -66.39 -57.66
C GLY A 481 11.23 -66.22 -57.18
N GLY A 482 10.29 -66.81 -57.93
CA GLY A 482 8.84 -66.72 -57.69
C GLY A 482 8.09 -66.13 -58.90
N THR A 483 6.77 -66.00 -58.78
CA THR A 483 5.92 -65.32 -59.78
C THR A 483 5.20 -64.12 -59.17
N LYS A 484 4.89 -63.13 -60.01
CA LYS A 484 4.16 -61.92 -59.62
C LYS A 484 2.89 -61.78 -60.45
N VAL A 485 1.81 -61.42 -59.78
CA VAL A 485 0.52 -61.06 -60.38
C VAL A 485 0.32 -59.58 -60.07
N MET A 486 0.43 -58.74 -61.11
CA MET A 486 0.47 -57.28 -60.98
C MET A 486 -0.93 -56.65 -60.89
N ASP A 487 -1.99 -57.45 -60.99
CA ASP A 487 -3.39 -57.02 -61.09
C ASP A 487 -4.31 -57.78 -60.11
N ASN A 488 -3.77 -58.19 -58.97
CA ASN A 488 -4.54 -58.90 -57.95
C ASN A 488 -5.61 -57.98 -57.32
N ALA A 489 -6.88 -58.39 -57.34
CA ALA A 489 -7.99 -57.53 -56.92
C ALA A 489 -8.34 -57.61 -55.42
N ASP A 490 -7.75 -58.52 -54.65
CA ASP A 490 -8.03 -58.70 -53.21
C ASP A 490 -6.87 -59.40 -52.47
N PRO A 491 -6.35 -58.85 -51.35
CA PRO A 491 -6.68 -57.55 -50.75
C PRO A 491 -6.00 -56.38 -51.43
N VAL A 492 -6.67 -55.21 -51.42
CA VAL A 492 -6.18 -53.95 -51.99
C VAL A 492 -6.17 -52.87 -50.91
N ARG A 493 -5.05 -52.15 -50.81
CA ARG A 493 -4.89 -51.04 -49.85
C ARG A 493 -5.46 -49.74 -50.40
N GLU A 494 -5.13 -49.41 -51.64
CA GLU A 494 -5.49 -48.16 -52.33
C GLU A 494 -5.51 -48.43 -53.84
N GLY A 495 -6.51 -47.91 -54.56
CA GLY A 495 -6.80 -48.29 -55.95
C GLY A 495 -7.75 -49.49 -56.05
N THR A 496 -7.66 -50.21 -57.17
CA THR A 496 -8.43 -51.42 -57.50
C THR A 496 -7.59 -52.70 -57.55
N LYS A 497 -6.26 -52.60 -57.54
CA LYS A 497 -5.32 -53.73 -57.64
C LYS A 497 -4.22 -53.67 -56.57
N SER A 498 -3.60 -54.81 -56.33
CA SER A 498 -2.40 -55.01 -55.53
C SER A 498 -1.44 -55.95 -56.25
N ILE A 499 -0.19 -56.02 -55.76
CA ILE A 499 0.80 -56.97 -56.27
C ILE A 499 0.72 -58.23 -55.40
N LYS A 500 0.35 -59.36 -56.00
CA LYS A 500 0.44 -60.67 -55.36
C LYS A 500 1.73 -61.37 -55.79
N ILE A 501 2.46 -61.86 -54.80
CA ILE A 501 3.71 -62.58 -54.98
C ILE A 501 3.52 -64.04 -54.57
N ASN A 502 3.81 -64.96 -55.47
CA ASN A 502 3.84 -66.39 -55.17
C ASN A 502 5.31 -66.84 -55.09
N TYR A 503 5.74 -67.24 -53.91
CA TYR A 503 7.06 -67.84 -53.69
C TYR A 503 7.00 -69.34 -54.00
N ASN A 504 7.90 -69.85 -54.82
CA ASN A 504 7.97 -71.28 -55.13
C ASN A 504 8.76 -72.00 -54.03
N ALA A 505 8.17 -73.05 -53.44
CA ALA A 505 8.87 -73.92 -52.52
C ALA A 505 10.01 -74.64 -53.27
N GLY A 506 11.27 -74.33 -52.94
CA GLY A 506 12.46 -74.96 -53.52
C GLY A 506 13.42 -74.03 -54.27
N ALA A 507 13.11 -72.74 -54.42
CA ALA A 507 14.02 -71.73 -54.97
C ALA A 507 14.35 -70.68 -53.88
N ASP A 508 15.19 -71.06 -52.93
CA ASP A 508 15.46 -70.30 -51.69
C ASP A 508 16.25 -68.98 -51.85
N TYR A 509 16.43 -68.46 -53.07
CA TYR A 509 17.14 -67.19 -53.28
C TYR A 509 16.44 -66.34 -54.34
N GLY A 510 15.53 -65.48 -53.89
CA GLY A 510 14.73 -64.64 -54.78
C GLY A 510 14.15 -63.39 -54.12
N SER A 511 14.19 -62.29 -54.85
CA SER A 511 13.37 -61.11 -54.58
C SER A 511 12.39 -60.98 -55.75
N PRO A 512 11.23 -61.66 -55.68
CA PRO A 512 10.28 -61.75 -56.81
C PRO A 512 9.70 -60.40 -57.24
N PHE A 513 9.84 -59.38 -56.40
CA PHE A 513 9.60 -58.00 -56.73
C PHE A 513 10.79 -57.13 -56.32
N GLN A 514 11.32 -56.37 -57.26
CA GLN A 514 12.38 -55.39 -57.06
C GLN A 514 12.15 -54.16 -57.93
N LEU A 515 12.46 -53.01 -57.35
CA LEU A 515 12.52 -51.73 -58.03
C LEU A 515 13.97 -51.24 -57.92
N GLY A 516 14.66 -51.13 -59.05
CA GLY A 516 16.10 -50.87 -59.10
C GLY A 516 16.50 -49.81 -60.11
N ALA A 517 17.71 -49.26 -59.96
CA ALA A 517 18.34 -48.27 -60.85
C ALA A 517 17.45 -47.05 -61.18
N GLY A 518 16.61 -46.63 -60.23
CA GLY A 518 15.73 -45.46 -60.37
C GLY A 518 15.74 -44.61 -59.11
N ASN A 519 15.36 -43.34 -59.25
CA ASN A 519 15.19 -42.41 -58.15
C ASN A 519 13.72 -42.01 -58.06
N LEU A 520 13.18 -41.98 -56.85
CA LEU A 520 11.84 -41.46 -56.57
C LEU A 520 11.98 -40.16 -55.77
N SER A 521 11.48 -39.05 -56.32
CA SER A 521 11.40 -37.81 -55.55
C SER A 521 10.26 -37.93 -54.54
N VAL A 522 10.62 -37.99 -53.26
CA VAL A 522 9.65 -38.09 -52.16
C VAL A 522 9.29 -36.72 -51.55
N GLY A 523 9.83 -35.62 -52.09
CA GLY A 523 9.61 -34.27 -51.57
C GLY A 523 10.03 -34.15 -50.09
N THR A 524 9.15 -33.62 -49.25
CA THR A 524 9.35 -33.51 -47.79
C THR A 524 8.93 -34.76 -47.02
N ASN A 525 8.49 -35.83 -47.69
CA ASN A 525 8.02 -37.03 -47.01
C ASN A 525 9.19 -37.83 -46.42
N THR A 526 9.11 -38.18 -45.14
CA THR A 526 10.17 -38.87 -44.39
C THR A 526 9.82 -40.31 -44.02
N THR A 527 8.62 -40.79 -44.35
CA THR A 527 8.11 -42.11 -43.94
C THR A 527 7.82 -42.99 -45.15
N PHE A 528 8.35 -44.21 -45.15
CA PHE A 528 7.97 -45.26 -46.08
C PHE A 528 6.87 -46.14 -45.45
N LYS A 529 5.74 -46.33 -46.15
CA LYS A 529 4.63 -47.17 -45.69
C LYS A 529 4.43 -48.34 -46.65
N LEU A 530 4.32 -49.54 -46.10
CA LEU A 530 4.05 -50.78 -46.82
C LEU A 530 2.95 -51.56 -46.11
N SER A 531 1.97 -52.06 -46.87
CA SER A 531 0.93 -52.98 -46.37
C SER A 531 1.17 -54.35 -46.95
N ILE A 532 1.34 -55.34 -46.07
CA ILE A 532 1.61 -56.73 -46.43
C ILE A 532 0.46 -57.57 -45.90
N TYR A 533 -0.09 -58.43 -46.76
CA TYR A 533 -1.17 -59.34 -46.41
C TYR A 533 -0.69 -60.77 -46.68
N GLY A 534 -0.78 -61.63 -45.65
CA GLY A 534 -0.46 -63.05 -45.78
C GLY A 534 -1.60 -63.81 -46.47
N ALA A 535 -1.26 -64.66 -47.44
CA ALA A 535 -2.19 -65.59 -48.09
C ALA A 535 -2.05 -67.00 -47.46
N PRO A 536 -2.98 -67.94 -47.70
CA PRO A 536 -2.86 -69.31 -47.20
C PRO A 536 -1.48 -69.91 -47.49
N GLY A 537 -0.83 -70.46 -46.45
CA GLY A 537 0.55 -70.97 -46.51
C GLY A 537 1.63 -70.00 -45.98
N SER A 538 1.31 -68.74 -45.67
CA SER A 538 2.28 -67.78 -45.12
C SER A 538 2.46 -67.84 -43.60
N ASN A 539 1.74 -68.71 -42.89
CA ASN A 539 1.79 -68.77 -41.42
C ASN A 539 3.19 -69.12 -40.91
N GLY A 540 3.70 -68.30 -39.98
CA GLY A 540 5.03 -68.46 -39.39
C GLY A 540 6.21 -68.14 -40.32
N LYS A 541 5.95 -67.57 -41.51
CA LYS A 541 7.00 -67.13 -42.45
C LYS A 541 7.33 -65.66 -42.24
N ALA A 542 8.61 -65.31 -42.38
CA ALA A 542 9.08 -63.93 -42.36
C ALA A 542 9.18 -63.38 -43.79
N ILE A 543 8.84 -62.10 -43.97
CA ILE A 543 9.07 -61.38 -45.22
C ILE A 543 10.17 -60.36 -44.98
N GLN A 544 11.19 -60.37 -45.82
CA GLN A 544 12.26 -59.40 -45.78
C GLN A 544 11.95 -58.25 -46.74
N VAL A 545 11.98 -57.02 -46.21
CA VAL A 545 11.85 -55.79 -47.00
C VAL A 545 13.18 -55.06 -46.88
N LYS A 546 13.87 -54.87 -48.01
CA LYS A 546 15.14 -54.14 -48.08
C LYS A 546 14.90 -52.78 -48.77
N LEU A 547 15.21 -51.69 -48.09
CA LEU A 547 15.19 -50.34 -48.66
C LEU A 547 16.66 -49.86 -48.76
N ASN A 548 17.12 -49.65 -49.99
CA ASN A 548 18.48 -49.19 -50.33
C ASN A 548 19.63 -50.14 -49.90
N GLY A 549 19.99 -51.10 -50.78
CA GLY A 549 21.12 -52.01 -50.54
C GLY A 549 22.00 -52.17 -51.77
N ASN A 550 23.30 -51.87 -51.62
CA ASN A 550 24.32 -52.42 -52.50
C ASN A 550 24.23 -53.96 -52.47
N SER A 551 24.29 -54.57 -53.64
CA SER A 551 24.06 -55.99 -53.92
C SER A 551 24.83 -56.98 -53.04
N GLY A 552 24.09 -57.91 -52.42
CA GLY A 552 24.57 -59.13 -51.74
C GLY A 552 23.42 -59.79 -50.95
N PRO A 553 23.36 -61.14 -50.88
CA PRO A 553 22.18 -61.92 -50.47
C PRO A 553 21.50 -61.48 -49.17
#